data_AF-A0A367LSY3-F1
#
_entry.id   AF-A0A367LSY3-F1
#
_cell.length_a   1.000
_cell.length_b   1.000
_cell.length_c   1.000
_cell.angle_alpha   90.00
_cell.angle_beta   90.00
_cell.angle_gamma   90.00
#
_symmetry.space_group_name_H-M   'P 1'
#
loop_
_entity.id
_entity.type
_entity.pdbx_description
1 polymer ?
#
loop_
_entity_poly.entity_id
_entity_poly.type
_entity_poly.pdbx_seq_one_letter_code
_entity_poly.pdbx_strand_id
1 'polypeptide(L)' 'HGGRQLDGVLSSARALPAIADAVKGELAILADSGIRTGLDVVRMIALGADSVLLGRAFVYALAAAGEA' A
#
# COMPACT_ATOMS: atom_id res chain seq x y z
N HIS A 1 7.66 -1.65 0.10
CA HIS A 1 9.05 -1.11 0.21
C HIS A 1 9.25 0.34 -0.30
N GLY A 2 8.24 0.98 -0.89
CA GLY A 2 8.31 2.40 -1.23
C GLY A 2 9.37 2.79 -2.27
N GLY A 3 9.73 1.87 -3.18
CA GLY A 3 10.70 2.10 -4.25
C GLY A 3 12.16 2.20 -3.78
N ARG A 4 12.52 1.56 -2.66
CA ARG A 4 13.83 1.71 -2.01
C ARG A 4 14.74 0.48 -2.12
N GLN A 5 14.33 -0.55 -2.85
CA GLN A 5 15.04 -1.84 -2.88
C GLN A 5 15.52 -2.16 -4.29
N LEU A 6 14.64 -2.70 -5.14
CA LEU A 6 14.94 -2.93 -6.55
C LEU A 6 14.18 -1.91 -7.40
N ASP A 7 14.90 -1.17 -8.23
CA ASP A 7 14.32 -0.18 -9.14
C ASP A 7 13.88 -0.82 -10.48
N GLY A 8 12.97 -0.15 -11.19
CA GLY A 8 12.45 -0.62 -12.49
C GLY A 8 11.47 -1.79 -12.44
N VAL A 9 11.08 -2.27 -11.26
CA VAL A 9 10.03 -3.28 -11.09
C VAL A 9 8.63 -2.68 -11.17
N LEU A 10 7.61 -3.56 -11.25
CA LEU A 10 6.21 -3.16 -11.21
C LEU A 10 5.90 -2.31 -9.98
N SER A 11 5.02 -1.32 -10.16
CA SER A 11 4.42 -0.64 -9.01
C SER A 11 3.57 -1.64 -8.21
N SER A 12 3.46 -1.42 -6.89
CA SER A 12 2.62 -2.28 -6.04
C SER A 12 1.18 -2.36 -6.55
N ALA A 13 0.62 -1.27 -7.06
CA ALA A 13 -0.73 -1.25 -7.64
C ALA A 13 -0.85 -2.14 -8.90
N ARG A 14 0.20 -2.29 -9.71
CA ARG A 14 0.19 -3.17 -10.89
C ARG A 14 0.42 -4.64 -10.52
N ALA A 15 1.19 -4.91 -9.48
CA ALA A 15 1.44 -6.28 -9.02
C ALA A 15 0.25 -6.87 -8.26
N LEU A 16 -0.52 -6.04 -7.56
CA LEU A 16 -1.56 -6.46 -6.62
C LEU A 16 -2.67 -7.35 -7.22
N PRO A 17 -3.24 -7.10 -8.40
CA PRO A 17 -4.34 -7.91 -8.93
C PRO A 17 -3.98 -9.38 -9.11
N ALA A 18 -2.83 -9.68 -9.70
CA ALA A 18 -2.40 -11.07 -9.91
C ALA A 18 -2.13 -11.82 -8.58
N ILE A 19 -1.71 -11.10 -7.55
CA ILE A 19 -1.56 -11.65 -6.19
C ILE A 19 -2.95 -11.94 -5.60
N ALA A 20 -3.88 -10.99 -5.72
CA ALA A 20 -5.23 -11.14 -5.20
C ALA A 20 -5.98 -12.30 -5.88
N ASP A 21 -5.86 -12.44 -7.20
CA ASP A 21 -6.43 -13.55 -7.97
C ASP A 21 -5.96 -14.92 -7.44
N ALA A 22 -4.75 -14.99 -6.89
CA ALA A 22 -4.17 -16.23 -6.40
C ALA A 22 -4.53 -16.59 -4.96
N VAL A 23 -4.82 -15.63 -4.07
CA VAL A 23 -4.92 -15.89 -2.61
C VAL A 23 -6.09 -15.20 -1.89
N LYS A 24 -6.87 -14.37 -2.59
CA LYS A 24 -7.93 -13.59 -1.93
C LYS A 24 -9.01 -14.51 -1.36
N GLY A 25 -9.36 -14.28 -0.10
CA GLY A 25 -10.30 -15.11 0.66
C GLY A 25 -9.66 -16.23 1.47
N GLU A 26 -8.38 -16.56 1.21
CA GLU A 26 -7.61 -17.53 2.00
C GLU A 26 -6.79 -16.86 3.10
N LEU A 27 -6.28 -15.64 2.83
CA LEU A 27 -5.46 -14.86 3.75
C LEU A 27 -5.65 -13.36 3.51
N ALA A 28 -5.33 -12.57 4.54
CA ALA A 28 -5.42 -11.11 4.46
C ALA A 28 -4.31 -10.52 3.59
N ILE A 29 -4.68 -9.65 2.65
CA ILE A 29 -3.76 -8.97 1.74
C ILE A 29 -3.56 -7.53 2.23
N LEU A 30 -2.38 -7.24 2.78
CA LEU A 30 -1.96 -5.90 3.18
C LEU A 30 -1.08 -5.28 2.10
N ALA A 31 -1.40 -4.07 1.63
CA ALA A 31 -0.66 -3.41 0.55
C ALA A 31 -0.05 -2.07 0.98
N ASP A 32 1.19 -1.79 0.57
CA ASP A 32 1.90 -0.53 0.84
C ASP A 32 2.40 0.13 -0.46
N SER A 33 3.21 1.18 -0.31
CA SER A 33 3.96 1.86 -1.37
C SER A 33 3.13 2.81 -2.24
N GLY A 34 3.03 4.06 -1.80
CA GLY A 34 2.57 5.19 -2.63
C GLY A 34 1.23 5.81 -2.24
N ILE A 35 0.56 5.30 -1.20
CA ILE A 35 -0.74 5.82 -0.74
C ILE A 35 -0.61 7.22 -0.17
N ARG A 36 -1.35 8.20 -0.72
CA ARG A 36 -1.33 9.61 -0.28
C ARG A 36 -2.70 10.21 -0.06
N THR A 37 -3.74 9.64 -0.68
CA THR A 37 -5.11 10.13 -0.61
C THR A 37 -6.07 9.01 -0.28
N GLY A 38 -7.28 9.36 0.18
CA GLY A 38 -8.35 8.37 0.38
C GLY A 38 -8.73 7.65 -0.92
N LEU A 39 -8.61 8.32 -2.07
CA LEU A 39 -8.84 7.68 -3.37
C LEU A 39 -7.81 6.58 -3.67
N ASP A 40 -6.56 6.75 -3.25
CA ASP A 40 -5.54 5.70 -3.39
C ASP A 40 -5.88 4.49 -2.53
N VAL A 41 -6.40 4.71 -1.31
CA VAL A 41 -6.88 3.64 -0.42
C VAL A 41 -7.97 2.83 -1.12
N VAL A 42 -9.01 3.51 -1.64
CA VAL A 42 -10.14 2.87 -2.32
C VAL A 42 -9.68 2.11 -3.56
N ARG A 43 -8.75 2.67 -4.35
CA ARG A 43 -8.19 1.98 -5.53
C ARG A 43 -7.46 0.70 -5.16
N MET A 44 -6.63 0.70 -4.11
CA MET A 44 -5.92 -0.51 -3.68
C MET A 44 -6.88 -1.60 -3.17
N ILE A 45 -7.94 -1.22 -2.45
CA ILE A 45 -8.97 -2.16 -2.01
C ILE A 45 -9.69 -2.76 -3.22
N ALA A 46 -10.06 -1.92 -4.20
CA ALA A 46 -10.67 -2.37 -5.44
C ALA A 46 -9.76 -3.31 -6.26
N LEU A 47 -8.44 -3.12 -6.18
CA LEU A 47 -7.44 -3.98 -6.82
C LEU A 47 -7.16 -5.28 -6.05
N GLY A 48 -7.73 -5.46 -4.86
CA GLY A 48 -7.68 -6.74 -4.16
C GLY A 48 -7.13 -6.70 -2.73
N ALA A 49 -6.62 -5.57 -2.25
CA ALA A 49 -6.15 -5.46 -0.86
C ALA A 49 -7.32 -5.46 0.14
N ASP A 50 -7.10 -6.03 1.32
CA ASP A 50 -8.02 -5.92 2.46
C ASP A 50 -7.74 -4.67 3.30
N SER A 51 -6.48 -4.24 3.32
CA SER A 51 -6.07 -3.00 3.98
C SER A 51 -4.80 -2.44 3.36
N VAL A 52 -4.52 -1.17 3.66
CA VAL A 52 -3.31 -0.48 3.18
C VAL A 52 -2.45 0.02 4.33
N LEU A 53 -1.14 0.06 4.10
CA LEU A 53 -0.15 0.49 5.07
C LEU A 53 0.48 1.83 4.67
N LEU A 54 0.72 2.69 5.66
CA LEU A 54 1.37 3.99 5.47
C LEU A 54 2.83 3.93 5.94
N GLY A 55 3.75 4.24 5.02
CA GLY A 55 5.18 4.40 5.33
C GLY A 55 5.53 5.87 5.59
N ARG A 56 6.13 6.52 4.58
CA ARG A 56 6.63 7.91 4.69
C ARG A 56 5.59 8.91 5.22
N ALA A 57 4.31 8.79 4.81
CA ALA A 57 3.26 9.70 5.24
C ALA A 57 3.06 9.69 6.77
N PHE A 58 3.12 8.51 7.41
CA PHE A 58 3.05 8.38 8.86
C PHE A 58 4.25 9.03 9.54
N VAL A 59 5.47 8.77 9.04
CA VAL A 59 6.70 9.35 9.58
C VAL A 59 6.71 10.88 9.48
N TYR A 60 6.19 11.44 8.39
CA TYR A 60 6.07 12.88 8.23
C TYR A 60 5.10 13.50 9.23
N ALA A 61 3.96 12.85 9.51
CA ALA A 61 3.03 13.31 10.53
C ALA A 61 3.66 13.30 11.93
N LEU A 62 4.36 12.22 12.27
CA LEU A 62 5.09 12.10 13.53
C LEU A 62 6.14 13.22 13.69
N ALA A 63 6.92 13.51 12.65
CA ALA A 63 7.93 14.55 12.68
C ALA A 63 7.33 15.97 12.75
N ALA A 64 6.14 16.17 12.19
CA ALA A 64 5.49 17.48 12.14
C ALA A 64 4.89 17.88 13.50
N ALA A 65 4.22 16.96 14.20
CA ALA A 65 3.46 17.31 15.39
C ALA A 65 3.39 16.22 16.47
N GLY A 66 3.87 15.00 16.22
CA GLY A 66 3.83 13.92 17.21
C GLY A 66 2.44 13.50 17.65
N GLU A 67 2.40 12.66 18.68
CA GLU A 67 1.22 12.45 19.52
C GLU A 67 1.13 13.58 20.57
N ALA A 68 -0.09 13.96 20.95
CA ALA A 68 -0.36 14.96 21.97
C ALA A 68 -0.55 14.32 23.35
#